data_AF-A0A3N5UXK1-F1
#
_entry.id   AF-A0A3N5UXK1-F1
#
_cell.length_a   1.000
_cell.length_b   1.000
_cell.length_c   1.000
_cell.angle_alpha   90.00
_cell.angle_beta   90.00
_cell.angle_gamma   90.00
#
_symmetry.space_group_name_H-M   'P 1'
#
loop_
_entity.id
_entity.type
_entity.pdbx_description
1 polymer ?
#
loop_
_entity_poly.entity_id
_entity_poly.type
_entity_poly.pdbx_seq_one_letter_code
_entity_poly.pdbx_strand_id
1 'polypeptide(L)' 'MQDASWLDRKAYPFAPHAFTVDGGQMHYVDEGSGRPVVMVHGLPTWSFLYRHLISALAPGFRC' A
#
# COMPACT_ATOMS: atom_id res chain seq x y z
N MET A 1 0.07 8.58 11.83
CA MET A 1 -0.43 7.27 12.32
C MET A 1 0.53 6.79 13.40
N GLN A 2 0.01 6.32 14.54
CA GLN A 2 0.84 5.68 15.58
C GLN A 2 1.58 4.49 14.99
N ASP A 3 2.82 4.26 15.42
CA ASP A 3 3.63 3.16 14.91
C ASP A 3 2.98 1.84 15.35
N ALA A 4 2.44 1.10 14.38
CA ALA A 4 1.69 -0.11 14.64
C ALA A 4 2.66 -1.23 15.04
N SER A 5 2.74 -1.55 16.32
CA SER A 5 3.70 -2.52 16.88
C SER A 5 3.56 -3.94 16.31
N TRP A 6 2.42 -4.27 15.71
CA TRP A 6 2.16 -5.55 15.06
C TRP A 6 2.69 -5.64 13.62
N LEU A 7 3.02 -4.51 12.99
CA LEU A 7 3.42 -4.46 11.59
C LEU A 7 4.95 -4.47 11.47
N ASP A 8 5.49 -5.51 10.82
CA ASP A 8 6.90 -5.53 10.47
C ASP A 8 7.19 -4.49 9.38
N ARG A 9 7.78 -3.36 9.78
CA ARG A 9 8.18 -2.25 8.90
C ARG A 9 9.26 -2.62 7.89
N LYS A 10 10.07 -3.66 8.16
CA LYS A 10 11.05 -4.14 7.17
C LYS A 10 10.35 -4.90 6.05
N ALA A 11 9.33 -5.68 6.39
CA ALA A 11 8.51 -6.38 5.40
C ALA A 11 7.57 -5.44 4.65
N TYR A 12 7.12 -4.36 5.30
CA TYR A 12 6.16 -3.40 4.73
C TYR A 12 6.68 -1.94 4.88
N PRO A 13 7.67 -1.54 4.07
CA PRO A 13 8.37 -0.27 4.20
C PRO A 13 7.67 0.89 3.46
N PHE A 14 6.34 0.85 3.31
CA PHE A 14 5.61 1.84 2.51
C PHE A 14 5.17 3.05 3.33
N ALA A 15 5.13 4.20 2.66
CA ALA A 15 4.60 5.41 3.24
C ALA A 15 3.09 5.24 3.53
N PRO A 16 2.61 5.63 4.72
CA PRO A 16 1.20 5.53 5.04
C PRO A 16 0.41 6.64 4.35
N HIS A 17 -0.51 6.25 3.46
CA HIS A 17 -1.48 7.15 2.86
C HIS A 17 -2.91 6.80 3.31
N ALA A 18 -3.76 7.82 3.39
CA ALA A 18 -5.18 7.67 3.70
C ALA A 18 -5.98 8.66 2.86
N PHE A 19 -7.12 8.20 2.36
CA PHE A 19 -8.07 9.01 1.59
C PHE A 19 -9.44 8.96 2.26
N THR A 20 -10.06 10.12 2.46
CA THR A 20 -11.38 10.23 3.06
C THR A 20 -12.46 9.91 2.04
N VAL A 21 -13.30 8.94 2.36
CA VAL A 21 -14.49 8.56 1.61
C VAL A 21 -15.71 8.69 2.53
N ASP A 22 -16.92 8.72 1.95
CA ASP A 22 -18.16 8.89 2.74
C ASP A 22 -18.34 7.81 3.83
N GLY A 23 -17.70 6.65 3.66
CA GLY A 23 -17.71 5.53 4.63
C GLY A 23 -16.55 5.49 5.63
N GLY A 24 -15.62 6.45 5.62
CA GLY A 24 -14.47 6.49 6.52
C GLY A 24 -13.13 6.80 5.85
N GLN A 25 -12.05 6.28 6.42
CA GLN A 25 -10.69 6.45 5.88
C GLN A 25 -10.24 5.19 5.15
N MET A 26 -9.90 5.31 3.87
CA MET A 26 -9.33 4.24 3.08
C MET A 26 -7.81 4.34 3.10
N HIS A 27 -7.13 3.33 3.65
CA HIS A 27 -5.68 3.23 3.58
C HIS A 27 -5.25 2.64 2.25
N TYR A 28 -4.22 3.23 1.65
CA TYR A 28 -3.66 2.79 0.37
C TYR A 28 -2.14 2.95 0.36
N VAL A 29 -1.50 2.29 -0.61
CA VAL A 29 -0.07 2.43 -0.91
C VAL A 29 0.05 3.28 -2.16
N ASP A 30 1.07 4.13 -2.19
CA ASP A 30 1.34 5.02 -3.32
C ASP A 30 2.86 5.21 -3.45
N GLU A 31 3.50 4.27 -4.13
CA GLU A 31 4.95 4.20 -4.27
C GLU A 31 5.37 4.39 -5.73
N GLY A 32 6.53 5.00 -5.92
CA GLY A 32 7.09 5.20 -7.26
C GLY A 32 6.43 6.32 -8.06
N SER A 33 6.60 6.27 -9.38
CA SER A 33 6.09 7.28 -10.31
C SER A 33 5.88 6.70 -11.71
N GLY A 34 5.12 7.39 -12.56
CA GLY A 34 4.83 6.95 -13.93
C GLY A 34 3.43 6.39 -14.09
N ARG A 35 3.27 5.38 -14.97
CA ARG A 35 1.94 4.82 -15.29
C ARG A 35 1.39 4.09 -14.05
N PRO A 36 0.15 4.36 -13.62
CA PRO A 36 -0.40 3.73 -12.42
C PRO A 36 -0.74 2.26 -12.66
N VAL A 37 -0.48 1.43 -11.64
CA VAL A 37 -0.89 0.02 -11.56
C VAL A 37 -1.69 -0.18 -10.28
N VAL A 38 -2.99 -0.42 -10.40
CA VAL A 38 -3.89 -0.55 -9.25
C VAL A 38 -4.00 -2.02 -8.84
N MET A 39 -3.72 -2.31 -7.56
CA MET A 39 -3.81 -3.65 -6.99
C MET A 39 -4.97 -3.72 -5.99
N VAL A 40 -5.98 -4.54 -6.30
CA VAL A 40 -7.19 -4.69 -5.48
C VAL A 40 -7.17 -6.05 -4.81
N HIS A 41 -7.13 -6.06 -3.48
CA HIS A 41 -7.06 -7.28 -2.68
C HIS A 41 -8.42 -7.96 -2.55
N GLY A 42 -8.41 -9.25 -2.21
CA GLY A 42 -9.60 -10.02 -1.83
C GLY A 42 -9.72 -10.23 -0.32
N LEU A 43 -10.58 -11.15 0.09
CA LEU A 43 -10.78 -11.55 1.49
C LEU A 43 -9.91 -12.77 1.85
N PRO A 44 -9.35 -12.88 3.07
CA PRO A 44 -9.29 -11.88 4.15
C PRO A 44 -7.95 -11.11 4.13
N THR A 45 -7.57 -10.53 2.99
CA THR A 45 -6.26 -9.89 2.79
C THR A 45 -6.35 -8.37 2.75
N TRP A 46 -5.20 -7.70 2.66
CA TRP A 46 -5.06 -6.26 2.43
C TRP A 46 -3.77 -6.02 1.62
N SER A 47 -3.38 -4.76 1.40
CA SER A 47 -2.24 -4.40 0.54
C SER A 47 -0.91 -5.08 0.90
N PHE A 48 -0.73 -5.59 2.12
CA PHE A 48 0.40 -6.44 2.51
C PHE A 48 0.61 -7.66 1.61
N LEU A 49 -0.45 -8.21 1.00
CA LEU A 49 -0.37 -9.29 0.02
C LEU A 49 0.54 -8.92 -1.16
N TYR A 50 0.49 -7.67 -1.59
CA TYR A 50 1.17 -7.19 -2.79
C TYR A 50 2.54 -6.56 -2.52
N ARG A 51 3.02 -6.55 -1.27
CA ARG A 51 4.25 -5.82 -0.89
C ARG A 51 5.48 -6.14 -1.77
N HIS A 52 5.64 -7.40 -2.18
CA HIS A 52 6.74 -7.79 -3.07
C HIS A 52 6.53 -7.31 -4.51
N LEU A 53 5.28 -7.30 -4.98
CA LEU A 53 4.93 -6.80 -6.31
C LEU A 53 5.09 -5.28 -6.40
N ILE A 54 4.65 -4.56 -5.36
CA ILE A 54 4.83 -3.11 -5.24
C ILE A 54 6.33 -2.77 -5.27
N SER A 55 7.16 -3.43 -4.44
CA SER A 55 8.60 -3.18 -4.43
C SER A 55 9.29 -3.48 -5.77
N ALA A 56 8.80 -4.47 -6.53
CA ALA A 56 9.35 -4.80 -7.84
C ALA A 56 8.93 -3.83 -8.95
N LEU A 57 7.72 -3.24 -8.86
CA LEU A 57 7.15 -2.38 -9.90
C LEU A 57 7.36 -0.87 -9.65
N ALA A 58 7.44 -0.44 -8.39
CA ALA A 58 7.60 0.97 -8.00
C ALA A 58 8.78 1.70 -8.69
N PRO A 59 9.90 1.05 -9.08
CA PRO A 59 10.95 1.73 -9.85
C PRO A 59 10.52 2.24 -11.24
N GLY A 60 9.48 1.66 -11.85
CA GLY A 60 9.02 2.00 -13.21
C GLY A 60 7.54 2.36 -13.32
N PHE A 61 6.77 2.20 -12.25
CA PHE A 61 5.34 2.45 -12.18
C PHE A 61 4.98 3.16 -10.88
N ARG A 62 3.81 3.80 -10.86
CA ARG A 62 3.17 4.24 -9.63
C ARG A 62 2.28 3.11 -9.13
N CYS A 63 2.51 2.59 -7.94
CA CYS A 63 1.83 1.42 -7.38
C CYS A 63 1.09 1.74 -6.09
#